data_AF-A0A4Q7VVH8-F1
#
_entry.id   AF-A0A4Q7VVH8-F1
#
_cell.length_a   1.000
_cell.length_b   1.000
_cell.length_c   1.000
_cell.angle_alpha   90.00
_cell.angle_beta   90.00
_cell.angle_gamma   90.00
#
_symmetry.space_group_name_H-M   'P 1'
#
loop_
_entity.id
_entity.type
_entity.pdbx_description
1 polymer ?
#
loop_
_entity_poly.entity_id
_entity_poly.type
_entity_poly.pdbx_seq_one_letter_code
_entity_poly.pdbx_strand_id
1 'polypeptide(L)'
;MLTSGRTSRSSGFVVAAARVLLTAAVLCSAGSLAARTPNDGLEPKIVALAELPPEARGTFRQIRSGGPFPYEKDGIVFGNRERLLPKYPRGYYREYTVRTPGSRDRGARRIVCGGREPVMPDACYYTDDHYASFRLIAQ
;
A
#
# COMPACT_ATOMS: atom_id res chain seq x y z
N MET A 1 -82.21 1.03 0.51
CA MET A 1 -81.97 0.24 1.73
C MET A 1 -81.56 -1.16 1.29
N LEU A 2 -80.25 -1.40 1.09
CA LEU A 2 -79.73 -2.72 0.74
C LEU A 2 -79.24 -3.44 2.00
N THR A 3 -79.49 -4.74 1.99
CA THR A 3 -79.56 -5.69 3.10
C THR A 3 -78.19 -6.04 3.70
N SER A 4 -78.15 -6.07 5.03
CA SER A 4 -77.09 -6.64 5.85
C SER A 4 -77.05 -8.17 5.70
N GLY A 5 -75.86 -8.77 5.60
CA GLY A 5 -75.65 -10.22 5.51
C GLY A 5 -74.43 -10.64 6.31
N ARG A 6 -74.69 -11.31 7.44
CA ARG A 6 -73.75 -11.71 8.50
C ARG A 6 -73.04 -13.03 8.17
N THR A 7 -71.74 -13.05 8.45
CA THR A 7 -70.90 -14.13 9.05
C THR A 7 -71.17 -15.62 8.82
N SER A 8 -70.04 -16.30 8.57
CA SER A 8 -69.58 -17.55 9.20
C SER A 8 -69.93 -18.87 8.53
N ARG A 9 -68.87 -19.60 8.16
CA ARG A 9 -68.86 -21.05 7.97
C ARG A 9 -67.61 -21.63 8.66
N SER A 10 -67.86 -22.24 9.83
CA SER A 10 -67.49 -23.62 10.22
C SER A 10 -66.63 -24.42 9.24
N SER A 11 -65.72 -25.32 9.60
CA SER A 11 -65.28 -25.95 10.86
C SER A 11 -64.10 -26.87 10.50
N GLY A 12 -63.25 -27.24 11.47
CA GLY A 12 -62.70 -28.60 11.49
C GLY A 12 -61.21 -28.72 11.85
N PHE A 13 -61.00 -29.28 13.05
CA PHE A 13 -59.88 -30.06 13.58
C PHE A 13 -59.08 -30.83 12.50
N VAL A 14 -57.76 -31.07 12.60
CA VAL A 14 -57.10 -31.99 13.54
C VAL A 14 -55.59 -31.64 13.71
N VAL A 15 -55.12 -31.89 14.93
CA VAL A 15 -53.76 -31.92 15.47
C VAL A 15 -52.71 -32.60 14.58
N ALA A 16 -51.53 -31.99 14.42
CA ALA A 16 -50.23 -32.65 14.59
C ALA A 16 -49.06 -31.65 14.48
N ALA A 17 -48.21 -31.65 15.50
CA ALA A 17 -47.02 -30.84 15.61
C ALA A 17 -45.92 -31.30 14.64
N ALA A 18 -45.22 -30.33 14.05
CA ALA A 18 -43.81 -30.50 13.70
C ALA A 18 -43.15 -29.12 13.73
N ARG A 19 -42.45 -28.83 14.84
CA ARG A 19 -41.53 -27.69 14.93
C ARG A 19 -40.33 -28.02 14.06
N VAL A 20 -40.26 -27.46 12.85
CA VAL A 20 -39.04 -27.46 12.06
C VAL A 20 -38.30 -26.15 12.34
N LEU A 21 -37.36 -26.21 13.28
CA LEU A 21 -36.34 -25.18 13.47
C LEU A 21 -35.37 -25.25 12.29
N LEU A 22 -35.55 -24.40 11.28
CA LEU A 22 -34.52 -24.16 10.28
C LEU A 22 -33.53 -23.12 10.82
N THR A 23 -32.48 -23.59 11.47
CA THR A 23 -31.28 -22.79 11.72
C THR A 23 -30.51 -22.66 10.40
N ALA A 24 -30.72 -21.55 9.68
CA ALA A 24 -29.84 -21.17 8.58
C ALA A 24 -28.57 -20.52 9.17
N ALA A 25 -27.58 -21.35 9.51
CA ALA A 25 -26.23 -20.88 9.77
C ALA A 25 -25.63 -20.41 8.44
N VAL A 26 -25.71 -19.12 8.16
CA VAL A 26 -24.95 -18.50 7.07
C VAL A 26 -23.50 -18.46 7.53
N LEU A 27 -22.70 -19.41 7.05
CA LEU A 27 -21.25 -19.38 7.23
C LEU A 27 -20.73 -18.10 6.55
N CYS A 28 -20.29 -17.15 7.37
CA CYS A 28 -19.43 -16.06 6.94
C CYS A 28 -18.11 -16.67 6.45
N SER A 29 -18.03 -16.98 5.16
CA SER A 29 -16.75 -17.18 4.48
C SER A 29 -16.07 -15.82 4.41
N ALA A 30 -15.38 -15.42 5.48
CA ALA A 30 -14.33 -14.43 5.42
C ALA A 30 -13.22 -15.02 4.54
N GLY A 31 -13.41 -14.93 3.22
CA GLY A 31 -12.34 -15.14 2.28
C GLY A 31 -11.31 -14.07 2.58
N SER A 32 -10.24 -14.45 3.27
CA SER A 32 -9.03 -13.65 3.35
C SER A 32 -8.57 -13.42 1.92
N LEU A 33 -8.97 -12.29 1.34
CA LEU A 33 -8.26 -11.66 0.24
C LEU A 33 -6.91 -11.26 0.83
N ALA A 34 -6.01 -12.24 0.91
CA ALA A 34 -4.59 -11.96 0.96
C ALA A 34 -4.33 -11.11 -0.28
N ALA A 35 -4.25 -9.79 -0.09
CA ALA A 35 -3.74 -8.90 -1.09
C ALA A 35 -2.41 -9.50 -1.52
N ARG A 36 -2.35 -10.04 -2.73
CA ARG A 36 -1.10 -10.48 -3.33
C ARG A 36 -0.24 -9.23 -3.37
N THR A 37 0.68 -9.09 -2.42
CA THR A 37 1.78 -8.14 -2.55
C THR A 37 2.40 -8.42 -3.92
N PRO A 38 2.45 -7.44 -4.83
CA PRO A 38 3.08 -7.63 -6.13
C PRO A 38 4.60 -7.69 -5.92
N ASN A 39 5.06 -8.80 -5.37
CA ASN A 39 6.46 -9.19 -5.33
C ASN A 39 6.61 -10.31 -6.36
N ASP A 40 6.96 -9.93 -7.59
CA ASP A 40 7.54 -10.85 -8.57
C ASP A 40 8.93 -11.28 -8.04
N GLY A 41 8.95 -12.16 -7.04
CA GLY A 41 10.05 -13.08 -6.73
C GLY A 41 11.41 -12.56 -6.24
N LEU A 42 11.64 -11.25 -6.09
CA LEU A 42 12.90 -10.73 -5.56
C LEU A 42 12.69 -10.08 -4.19
N GLU A 43 13.08 -10.80 -3.14
CA GLU A 43 13.21 -10.22 -1.80
C GLU A 43 14.20 -9.03 -1.88
N PRO A 44 13.81 -7.82 -1.44
CA PRO A 44 14.69 -6.68 -1.54
C PRO A 44 15.86 -6.84 -0.59
N LYS A 45 17.08 -6.51 -1.06
CA LYS A 45 18.22 -6.37 -0.15
C LYS A 45 17.90 -5.28 0.87
N ILE A 46 18.07 -5.55 2.15
CA ILE A 46 17.76 -4.58 3.23
C ILE A 46 19.06 -3.91 3.71
N VAL A 47 18.97 -2.65 4.11
CA VAL A 47 20.04 -1.90 4.78
C VAL A 47 19.45 -1.07 5.91
N ALA A 48 20.08 -1.05 7.08
CA ALA A 48 19.62 -0.19 8.17
C ALA A 48 19.95 1.28 7.84
N LEU A 49 19.05 2.20 8.20
CA LEU A 49 19.27 3.64 7.99
C LEU A 49 20.60 4.12 8.60
N ALA A 50 20.99 3.57 9.75
CA ALA A 50 22.24 3.90 10.43
C ALA A 50 23.50 3.49 9.64
N GLU A 51 23.42 2.46 8.80
CA GLU A 51 24.53 1.94 7.98
C GLU A 51 24.70 2.71 6.66
N LEU A 52 23.75 3.59 6.32
CA LEU A 52 23.85 4.40 5.11
C LEU A 52 24.92 5.49 5.25
N PRO A 53 25.53 5.92 4.12
CA PRO A 53 26.40 7.09 4.11
C PRO A 53 25.76 8.31 4.79
N PRO A 54 26.54 9.15 5.49
CA PRO A 54 26.02 10.34 6.18
C PRO A 54 25.13 11.24 5.29
N GLU A 55 25.47 11.37 4.02
CA GLU A 55 24.73 12.16 3.03
C GLU A 55 23.35 11.56 2.74
N ALA A 56 23.26 10.23 2.66
CA ALA A 56 21.99 9.52 2.45
C ALA A 56 21.09 9.68 3.69
N ARG A 57 21.65 9.56 4.89
CA ARG A 57 20.91 9.82 6.14
C ARG A 57 20.41 11.27 6.21
N GLY A 58 21.22 12.23 5.74
CA GLY A 58 20.82 13.63 5.62
C GLY A 58 19.65 13.83 4.66
N THR A 59 19.74 13.25 3.47
CA THR A 59 18.68 13.28 2.45
C THR A 59 17.40 12.65 2.97
N PHE A 60 17.49 11.52 3.67
CA PHE A 60 16.34 10.86 4.31
C PHE A 60 15.61 11.78 5.29
N ARG A 61 16.36 12.51 6.14
CA ARG A 61 15.77 13.50 7.06
C ARG A 61 15.09 14.65 6.31
N GLN A 62 15.69 15.15 5.24
CA GLN A 62 15.09 16.21 4.40
C GLN A 62 13.78 15.74 3.75
N ILE A 63 13.70 14.50 3.29
CA ILE A 63 12.47 13.92 2.75
C ILE A 63 11.37 13.96 3.82
N ARG A 64 11.68 13.51 5.03
CA ARG A 64 10.74 13.50 6.17
C ARG A 64 10.33 14.91 6.63
N SER A 65 11.18 15.92 6.42
CA SER A 65 10.87 17.33 6.74
C SER A 65 10.26 18.12 5.57
N GLY A 66 10.13 17.53 4.38
CA GLY A 66 9.62 18.22 3.20
C GLY A 66 10.61 19.17 2.51
N GLY A 67 11.92 19.00 2.74
CA GLY A 67 12.98 19.83 2.16
C GLY A 67 13.54 20.87 3.13
N PRO A 68 14.22 21.92 2.62
CA PRO A 68 14.45 22.23 1.20
C PRO A 68 15.34 21.19 0.51
N PHE A 69 15.17 21.03 -0.80
CA PHE A 69 15.98 20.11 -1.61
C PHE A 69 16.97 20.87 -2.50
N PRO A 70 18.25 20.44 -2.57
CA PRO A 70 19.30 21.19 -3.25
C PRO A 70 19.29 21.08 -4.77
N TYR A 71 18.61 20.07 -5.34
CA TYR A 71 18.58 19.86 -6.79
C TYR A 71 17.16 19.96 -7.36
N GLU A 72 17.03 20.54 -8.55
CA GLU A 72 15.74 20.73 -9.25
C GLU A 72 14.99 19.43 -9.53
N LYS A 73 15.69 18.31 -9.60
CA LYS A 73 15.11 16.99 -9.86
C LYS A 73 14.67 16.28 -8.58
N ASP A 74 14.96 16.83 -7.41
CA ASP A 74 14.55 16.20 -6.16
C ASP A 74 13.03 16.33 -5.96
N GLY A 75 12.38 15.23 -5.60
CA GLY A 75 10.94 15.13 -5.41
C GLY A 75 10.14 14.89 -6.70
N ILE A 76 10.77 14.80 -7.87
CA ILE A 76 10.06 14.44 -9.11
C ILE A 76 9.66 12.98 -9.10
N VAL A 77 8.69 12.62 -9.94
CA VAL A 77 8.20 11.24 -10.07
C VAL A 77 9.29 10.32 -10.62
N PHE A 78 9.58 9.25 -9.89
CA PHE A 78 10.38 8.13 -10.36
C PHE A 78 9.49 7.09 -11.06
N GLY A 79 9.84 6.70 -12.28
CA GLY A 79 8.97 5.90 -13.14
C GLY A 79 8.96 4.40 -12.85
N ASN A 80 9.99 3.86 -12.19
CA ASN A 80 10.18 2.43 -11.98
C ASN A 80 9.97 1.59 -13.26
N ARG A 81 10.59 2.00 -14.39
CA ARG A 81 10.33 1.38 -15.71
C ARG A 81 10.93 -0.02 -15.80
N GLU A 82 12.06 -0.20 -15.15
CA GLU A 82 12.85 -1.42 -15.02
C GLU A 82 12.25 -2.41 -14.00
N ARG A 83 11.23 -1.97 -13.25
CA ARG A 83 10.46 -2.77 -12.28
C ARG A 83 11.33 -3.42 -11.19
N LEU A 84 12.38 -2.72 -10.77
CA LEU A 84 13.26 -3.15 -9.68
C LEU A 84 12.66 -2.87 -8.29
N LEU A 85 11.63 -2.01 -8.22
CA LEU A 85 10.82 -1.78 -7.03
C LEU A 85 9.42 -2.40 -7.19
N PRO A 86 8.70 -2.67 -6.10
CA PRO A 86 7.33 -3.20 -6.17
C PRO A 86 6.42 -2.36 -7.08
N LYS A 87 5.49 -3.02 -7.76
CA LYS A 87 4.64 -2.37 -8.76
C LYS A 87 3.50 -1.59 -8.09
N TYR A 88 3.53 -0.27 -8.26
CA TYR A 88 2.48 0.66 -7.84
C TYR A 88 2.03 1.57 -8.99
N PRO A 89 0.88 2.27 -8.86
CA PRO A 89 0.44 3.25 -9.84
C PRO A 89 1.47 4.36 -10.11
N ARG A 90 1.38 4.99 -11.29
CA ARG A 90 2.26 6.11 -11.67
C ARG A 90 2.15 7.24 -10.65
N GLY A 91 3.29 7.82 -10.29
CA GLY A 91 3.36 8.91 -9.29
C GLY A 91 3.55 8.45 -7.86
N TYR A 92 3.52 7.13 -7.60
CA TYR A 92 3.77 6.56 -6.27
C TYR A 92 5.19 6.81 -5.78
N TYR A 93 6.19 6.70 -6.66
CA TYR A 93 7.59 6.88 -6.32
C TYR A 93 8.10 8.28 -6.66
N ARG A 94 8.98 8.82 -5.80
CA ARG A 94 9.72 10.06 -6.02
C ARG A 94 11.20 9.85 -5.76
N GLU A 95 12.06 10.51 -6.54
CA GLU A 95 13.51 10.42 -6.40
C GLU A 95 14.12 11.65 -5.72
N TYR A 96 15.19 11.42 -4.98
CA TYR A 96 15.96 12.45 -4.28
C TYR A 96 17.45 12.17 -4.43
N THR A 97 18.21 13.23 -4.70
CA THR A 97 19.66 13.16 -4.88
C THR A 97 20.34 12.96 -3.54
N VAL A 98 21.21 11.95 -3.47
CA VAL A 98 22.17 11.84 -2.38
C VAL A 98 23.49 12.41 -2.88
N ARG A 99 23.99 13.44 -2.21
CA ARG A 99 25.25 14.08 -2.60
C ARG A 99 26.40 13.07 -2.52
N THR A 100 27.21 13.00 -3.57
CA THR A 100 28.51 12.31 -3.56
C THR A 100 29.61 13.32 -3.25
N PRO A 101 30.34 13.18 -2.13
CA PRO A 101 31.46 14.07 -1.81
C PRO A 101 32.48 14.12 -2.96
N GLY A 102 32.94 15.33 -3.29
CA GLY A 102 33.89 15.56 -4.38
C GLY A 102 33.31 15.51 -5.80
N SER A 103 32.05 15.09 -5.99
CA SER A 103 31.44 15.17 -7.32
C SER A 103 31.12 16.62 -7.71
N ARG A 104 31.30 16.93 -9.00
CA ARG A 104 30.89 18.20 -9.62
C ARG A 104 29.45 18.18 -10.13
N ASP A 105 28.86 16.98 -10.21
CA ASP A 105 27.49 16.76 -10.65
C ASP A 105 26.64 16.13 -9.51
N ARG A 106 25.43 15.69 -9.84
CA ARG A 106 24.52 15.03 -8.89
C ARG A 106 25.00 13.65 -8.42
N GLY A 107 26.01 13.06 -9.06
CA GLY A 107 26.49 11.70 -8.81
C GLY A 107 25.46 10.63 -9.17
N ALA A 108 25.77 9.38 -8.82
CA ALA A 108 24.92 8.20 -9.07
C ALA A 108 23.97 7.84 -7.90
N ARG A 109 24.19 8.41 -6.71
CA ARG A 109 23.49 7.98 -5.48
C ARG A 109 22.13 8.64 -5.33
N ARG A 110 21.08 7.87 -5.02
CA ARG A 110 19.71 8.37 -4.85
C ARG A 110 19.00 7.67 -3.71
N ILE A 111 18.00 8.36 -3.15
CA ILE A 111 16.92 7.73 -2.40
C ILE A 111 15.65 7.83 -3.24
N VAL A 112 14.95 6.72 -3.39
CA VAL A 112 13.62 6.67 -4.01
C VAL A 112 12.62 6.29 -2.92
N CYS A 113 11.66 7.16 -2.64
CA CYS A 113 10.61 6.89 -1.66
C CYS A 113 9.26 6.71 -2.35
N GLY A 114 8.53 5.69 -1.92
CA GLY A 114 7.18 5.39 -2.35
C GLY A 114 6.16 5.79 -1.29
N GLY A 115 4.99 6.26 -1.72
CA GLY A 115 3.87 6.53 -0.82
C GLY A 115 2.95 7.63 -1.35
N ARG A 116 1.76 7.72 -0.78
CA ARG A 116 0.78 8.76 -1.16
C ARG A 116 1.25 10.15 -0.73
N GLU A 117 1.87 10.25 0.46
CA GLU A 117 2.33 11.51 1.02
C GLU A 117 3.87 11.57 1.01
N PRO A 118 4.48 12.55 0.31
CA PRO A 118 5.94 12.58 0.15
C PRO A 118 6.74 12.64 1.46
N VAL A 119 6.21 13.31 2.48
CA VAL A 119 6.87 13.48 3.80
C VAL A 119 6.64 12.29 4.73
N MET A 120 5.67 11.43 4.41
CA MET A 120 5.36 10.19 5.13
C MET A 120 5.36 9.01 4.16
N PRO A 121 6.53 8.65 3.60
CA PRO A 121 6.63 7.54 2.66
C PRO A 121 6.33 6.21 3.34
N ASP A 122 5.69 5.31 2.59
CA ASP A 122 5.41 3.92 3.01
C ASP A 122 6.72 3.11 3.05
N ALA A 123 7.63 3.37 2.12
CA ALA A 123 8.96 2.77 2.05
C ALA A 123 9.95 3.68 1.32
N CYS A 124 11.23 3.57 1.65
CA CYS A 124 12.31 4.24 0.93
C CYS A 124 13.41 3.24 0.56
N TYR A 125 14.00 3.46 -0.60
CA TYR A 125 15.02 2.62 -1.20
C TYR A 125 16.26 3.45 -1.52
N TYR A 126 17.43 2.89 -1.23
CA TYR A 126 18.72 3.50 -1.56
C TYR A 126 19.33 2.82 -2.78
N THR A 127 19.89 3.61 -3.68
CA THR A 127 20.75 3.16 -4.80
C THR A 127 22.04 3.96 -4.77
N ASP A 128 23.17 3.30 -5.00
CA ASP A 128 24.48 3.91 -5.17
C ASP A 128 25.02 3.79 -6.61
N ASP A 129 24.21 3.25 -7.52
CA ASP A 129 24.58 2.82 -8.87
C ASP A 129 23.62 3.35 -9.95
N HIS A 130 22.99 4.51 -9.69
CA HIS A 130 22.10 5.18 -10.64
C HIS A 130 20.94 4.29 -11.10
N TYR A 131 20.21 3.75 -10.12
CA TYR A 131 19.00 2.92 -10.29
C TYR A 131 19.25 1.51 -10.86
N ALA A 132 20.50 1.04 -10.94
CA ALA A 132 20.78 -0.33 -11.41
C ALA A 132 20.46 -1.39 -10.33
N SER A 133 20.53 -1.03 -9.05
CA SER A 133 20.09 -1.86 -7.93
C SER A 133 19.53 -1.02 -6.79
N PHE A 134 18.75 -1.66 -5.91
CA PHE A 134 18.12 -1.00 -4.77
C PHE A 134 18.30 -1.79 -3.49
N ARG A 135 18.34 -1.06 -2.38
CA ARG A 135 18.25 -1.60 -1.03
C ARG A 135 17.10 -0.94 -0.28
N LEU A 136 16.21 -1.72 0.31
CA LEU A 136 15.17 -1.21 1.20
C LEU A 136 15.81 -0.66 2.48
N ILE A 137 15.46 0.57 2.83
CA ILE A 137 15.95 1.23 4.03
C ILE A 137 15.06 0.83 5.21
N ALA A 138 15.62 0.05 6.15
CA ALA A 138 14.97 -0.24 7.43
C ALA A 138 15.26 0.89 8.43
N GLN A 139 14.23 1.31 9.19
CA GLN A 139 14.32 2.41 10.15
C GLN A 139 14.49 1.90 11.58
#